data_AF-A0A1Y2CDT4-F1
#
_entry.id   AF-A0A1Y2CDT4-F1
#
_cell.length_a   1.000
_cell.length_b   1.000
_cell.length_c   1.000
_cell.angle_alpha   90.00
_cell.angle_beta   90.00
_cell.angle_gamma   90.00
#
_symmetry.space_group_name_H-M   'P 1'
#
loop_
_entity.id
_entity.type
_entity.pdbx_description
1 polymer ?
#
loop_
_entity_poly.entity_id
_entity_poly.type
_entity_poly.pdbx_seq_one_letter_code
_entity_poly.pdbx_strand_id
1 'polypeptide(L)'
;MISKLINRKGTIAYLITRPRRFGKSLNLSMIKDFFEKPINEKENEDKKFVFDGLEVSKDRKNMRHFHKYPVIYLNFKSNNNKEDDNKWNKIEQMSDGVILQNTIKFLCKCLKEFYKRRCIILIDEYDKIFSEKLKSE
;
A
#
# COMPACT_ATOMS: atom_id res chain seq x y z
N MET A 1 -3.69 11.80 8.76
CA MET A 1 -3.50 10.36 8.45
C MET A 1 -2.02 10.00 8.35
N ILE A 2 -1.25 10.66 7.47
CA ILE A 2 0.21 10.50 7.33
C ILE A 2 0.97 10.59 8.67
N SER A 3 0.69 11.60 9.49
CA SER A 3 1.34 11.75 10.81
C SER A 3 1.07 10.57 11.77
N LYS A 4 -0.12 9.93 11.67
CA LYS A 4 -0.42 8.70 12.44
C LYS A 4 0.37 7.49 11.94
N LEU A 5 0.68 7.44 10.65
CA LEU A 5 1.44 6.37 10.02
C LEU A 5 2.91 6.42 10.46
N ILE A 6 3.48 7.61 10.56
CA ILE A 6 4.90 7.85 10.89
C ILE A 6 5.28 7.37 12.29
N ASN A 7 4.35 7.40 13.24
CA ASN A 7 4.61 7.03 14.64
C ASN A 7 4.75 5.51 14.89
N ARG A 8 4.62 4.65 13.87
CA ARG A 8 4.79 3.19 14.02
C ARG A 8 6.26 2.75 13.86
N LYS A 9 6.80 1.94 14.79
CA LYS A 9 8.16 1.37 14.73
C LYS A 9 8.17 0.07 13.88
N GLY A 10 9.17 -0.11 12.99
CA GLY A 10 9.37 -1.34 12.20
C GLY A 10 9.29 -1.20 10.67
N THR A 11 9.36 -2.31 9.93
CA THR A 11 8.98 -2.38 8.51
C THR A 11 7.48 -2.09 8.42
N ILE A 12 7.07 -1.13 7.59
CA ILE A 12 5.70 -0.65 7.60
C ILE A 12 4.94 -1.19 6.38
N ALA A 13 4.39 -2.40 6.54
CA ALA A 13 3.29 -2.82 5.69
C ALA A 13 2.05 -2.05 6.16
N TYR A 14 1.52 -1.17 5.32
CA TYR A 14 0.27 -0.47 5.58
C TYR A 14 -0.84 -1.18 4.82
N LEU A 15 -1.52 -2.08 5.54
CA LEU A 15 -2.80 -2.60 5.11
C LEU A 15 -3.85 -1.51 5.35
N ILE A 16 -4.31 -0.84 4.29
CA ILE A 16 -5.47 0.05 4.40
C ILE A 16 -6.70 -0.81 4.21
N THR A 17 -7.21 -1.33 5.32
CA THR A 17 -8.43 -2.13 5.34
C THR A 17 -9.66 -1.32 4.98
N ARG A 18 -10.70 -1.87 4.34
CA ARG A 18 -12.00 -1.18 4.41
C ARG A 18 -13.27 -1.98 4.10
N PRO A 19 -14.41 -1.54 4.65
CA PRO A 19 -15.73 -1.69 4.04
C PRO A 19 -15.97 -0.71 2.86
N ARG A 20 -17.08 -0.82 2.11
CA ARG A 20 -17.34 -0.08 0.83
C ARG A 20 -17.60 1.45 1.00
N ARG A 21 -17.25 2.23 -0.05
CA ARG A 21 -17.53 3.67 -0.39
C ARG A 21 -16.71 4.79 0.31
N PHE A 22 -16.17 5.70 -0.54
CA PHE A 22 -15.45 6.99 -0.37
C PHE A 22 -13.90 7.07 -0.38
N GLY A 23 -13.30 7.85 -1.28
CA GLY A 23 -11.98 8.53 -1.13
C GLY A 23 -10.69 7.72 -0.92
N LYS A 24 -10.72 6.37 -0.89
CA LYS A 24 -9.54 5.57 -0.54
C LYS A 24 -8.41 5.68 -1.55
N SER A 25 -8.72 5.54 -2.84
CA SER A 25 -7.69 5.49 -3.87
C SER A 25 -6.93 6.81 -3.92
N LEU A 26 -7.63 7.93 -3.70
CA LEU A 26 -7.01 9.25 -3.54
C LEU A 26 -6.14 9.33 -2.27
N ASN A 27 -6.59 8.74 -1.16
CA ASN A 27 -5.77 8.69 0.06
C ASN A 27 -4.52 7.80 -0.12
N LEU A 28 -4.64 6.67 -0.83
CA LEU A 28 -3.54 5.77 -1.14
C LEU A 28 -2.55 6.43 -2.10
N SER A 29 -3.04 7.13 -3.13
CA SER A 29 -2.18 7.91 -4.03
C SER A 29 -1.49 9.04 -3.27
N MET A 30 -2.20 9.77 -2.41
CA MET A 30 -1.60 10.80 -1.55
C MET A 30 -0.51 10.23 -0.64
N ILE A 31 -0.73 9.07 -0.02
CA ILE A 31 0.26 8.40 0.83
C ILE A 31 1.45 7.94 -0.01
N LYS A 32 1.20 7.37 -1.19
CA LYS A 32 2.25 7.00 -2.14
C LYS A 32 3.09 8.22 -2.48
N ASP A 33 2.48 9.29 -2.97
CA ASP A 33 3.17 10.51 -3.36
C ASP A 33 3.96 11.15 -2.22
N PHE A 34 3.45 11.13 -0.99
CA PHE A 34 4.18 11.68 0.15
C PHE A 34 5.46 10.89 0.49
N PHE A 35 5.39 9.56 0.49
CA PHE A 35 6.51 8.74 0.99
C PHE A 35 7.44 8.22 -0.10
N GLU A 36 6.95 8.06 -1.33
CA GLU A 36 7.66 7.44 -2.45
C GLU A 36 8.88 8.26 -2.81
N LYS A 37 10.04 7.60 -2.78
CA LYS A 37 11.25 8.21 -3.30
C LYS A 37 11.11 8.33 -4.83
N PRO A 38 11.22 9.54 -5.40
CA PRO A 38 11.15 9.72 -6.85
C PRO A 38 12.28 8.96 -7.55
N ILE A 39 11.98 8.41 -8.72
CA ILE A 39 12.90 7.55 -9.47
C ILE A 39 13.92 8.41 -10.24
N ASN A 40 13.49 9.59 -10.71
CA ASN A 40 14.30 10.52 -11.48
C ASN A 40 14.14 11.97 -10.98
N GLU A 41 15.03 12.85 -11.43
CA GLU A 41 15.05 14.26 -11.00
C GLU A 41 13.81 15.03 -11.47
N LYS A 42 13.25 14.71 -12.64
CA LYS A 42 12.01 15.31 -13.17
C LYS A 42 10.80 15.05 -12.27
N GLU A 43 10.58 13.81 -11.86
CA GLU A 43 9.50 13.46 -10.92
C GLU A 43 9.66 14.17 -9.57
N ASN A 44 10.91 14.40 -9.16
CA ASN A 44 11.18 15.11 -7.92
C ASN A 44 10.80 16.59 -8.01
N GLU A 45 11.03 17.25 -9.15
CA GLU A 45 10.64 18.64 -9.38
C GLU A 45 9.12 18.82 -9.34
N ASP A 46 8.38 17.97 -10.06
CA ASP A 46 6.92 18.03 -10.12
C ASP A 46 6.26 17.80 -8.75
N LYS A 47 6.85 16.91 -7.94
CA LYS A 47 6.27 16.52 -6.64
C LYS A 47 6.75 17.36 -5.45
N LYS A 48 7.77 18.21 -5.63
CA LYS A 48 8.43 18.94 -4.54
C LYS A 48 7.50 19.85 -3.75
N PHE A 49 6.51 20.43 -4.42
CA PHE A 49 5.63 21.46 -3.87
C PHE A 49 4.18 21.00 -3.66
N VAL A 50 3.86 19.74 -3.98
CA VAL A 50 2.47 19.21 -3.94
C VAL A 50 1.89 19.25 -2.52
N PHE A 51 2.74 19.25 -1.49
CA PHE A 51 2.33 19.27 -0.09
C PHE A 51 2.61 20.60 0.62
N ASP A 52 3.09 21.63 -0.09
CA ASP A 52 3.41 22.92 0.52
C ASP A 52 2.14 23.64 0.99
N GLY A 53 2.23 24.26 2.17
CA GLY A 53 1.09 24.93 2.81
C GLY A 53 0.07 23.99 3.46
N LEU A 54 0.12 22.68 3.21
CA LEU A 54 -0.74 21.70 3.85
C LEU A 54 -0.34 21.42 5.30
N GLU A 55 -1.28 20.93 6.10
CA GLU A 55 -1.03 20.63 7.52
C GLU A 55 0.12 19.63 7.74
N VAL A 56 0.33 18.71 6.79
CA VAL A 56 1.41 17.72 6.86
C VAL A 56 2.81 18.35 6.71
N SER A 57 2.94 19.45 5.94
CA SER A 57 4.23 20.11 5.70
C SER A 57 4.66 21.05 6.83
N LYS A 58 3.71 21.50 7.66
CA LYS A 58 3.98 22.32 8.85
C LYS A 58 4.78 21.57 9.93
N ASP A 59 4.67 20.25 9.99
CA ASP A 59 5.37 19.43 10.98
C ASP A 59 6.68 18.85 10.43
N ARG A 60 7.81 19.32 11.00
CA ARG A 60 9.16 18.84 10.66
C ARG A 60 9.35 17.35 10.82
N LYS A 61 8.65 16.69 11.76
CA LYS A 61 8.75 15.23 11.91
C LYS A 61 8.21 14.56 10.67
N ASN A 62 7.07 15.02 10.13
CA ASN A 62 6.48 14.44 8.93
C ASN A 62 7.41 14.62 7.72
N MET A 63 7.98 15.81 7.55
CA MET A 63 8.87 16.11 6.43
C MET A 63 10.17 15.30 6.42
N ARG A 64 10.62 14.74 7.56
CA ARG A 64 11.76 13.79 7.60
C ARG A 64 11.49 12.46 6.91
N HIS A 65 10.23 12.17 6.62
CA HIS A 65 9.76 10.95 5.96
C HIS A 65 9.31 11.19 4.51
N PHE A 66 9.23 12.45 4.08
CA PHE A 66 8.85 12.84 2.73
C PHE A 66 9.86 12.31 1.70
N HIS A 67 9.38 11.72 0.60
CA HIS A 67 10.18 11.18 -0.51
C HIS A 67 11.36 10.28 -0.11
N LYS A 68 11.20 9.44 0.93
CA LYS A 68 12.30 8.70 1.56
C LYS A 68 12.27 7.20 1.32
N TYR A 69 11.12 6.64 0.97
CA TYR A 69 10.89 5.20 1.05
C TYR A 69 10.59 4.58 -0.31
N PRO A 70 11.06 3.34 -0.55
CA PRO A 70 10.44 2.50 -1.56
C PRO A 70 8.98 2.25 -1.17
N VAL A 71 8.07 2.61 -2.07
CA VAL A 71 6.63 2.37 -1.92
C VAL A 71 6.22 1.32 -2.95
N ILE A 72 5.60 0.24 -2.49
CA ILE A 72 5.11 -0.85 -3.34
C ILE A 72 3.60 -0.84 -3.25
N TYR A 73 2.95 -0.63 -4.39
CA TYR A 73 1.51 -0.60 -4.51
C TYR A 73 1.01 -1.92 -5.11
N LEU A 74 0.23 -2.67 -4.32
CA LEU A 74 -0.41 -3.91 -4.72
C LEU A 74 -1.90 -3.64 -4.89
N ASN A 75 -2.41 -3.84 -6.09
CA ASN A 75 -3.82 -3.71 -6.40
C ASN A 75 -4.37 -5.07 -6.82
N PHE A 76 -5.38 -5.55 -6.09
CA PHE A 76 -6.05 -6.82 -6.36
C PHE A 76 -7.32 -6.67 -7.22
N LYS A 77 -7.45 -5.55 -7.94
CA LYS A 77 -8.51 -5.37 -8.91
C LYS A 77 -8.33 -6.37 -10.06
N SER A 78 -9.28 -7.30 -10.21
CA SER A 78 -9.34 -8.13 -11.41
C SER A 78 -9.64 -7.27 -12.65
N ASN A 79 -8.95 -7.54 -13.73
CA ASN A 79 -9.09 -6.85 -15.01
C ASN A 79 -10.27 -7.38 -15.83
N ASN A 80 -11.39 -7.80 -15.23
CA ASN A 80 -12.64 -8.25 -15.91
C ASN A 80 -12.46 -9.22 -17.10
N ASN A 81 -11.31 -9.86 -17.23
CA ASN A 81 -11.04 -10.86 -18.25
C ASN A 81 -11.48 -12.20 -17.66
N LYS A 82 -12.40 -12.89 -18.34
CA LYS A 82 -13.00 -14.13 -17.83
C LYS A 82 -11.97 -15.21 -17.48
N GLU A 83 -10.83 -15.24 -18.17
CA GLU A 83 -9.73 -16.16 -17.89
C GLU A 83 -8.96 -15.81 -16.60
N ASP A 84 -8.71 -14.52 -16.39
CA ASP A 84 -8.05 -14.03 -15.17
C ASP A 84 -8.96 -14.28 -13.95
N ASP A 85 -10.25 -13.97 -14.07
CA ASP A 85 -11.24 -14.20 -13.02
C ASP A 85 -11.28 -15.66 -12.57
N ASN A 86 -11.29 -16.61 -13.51
CA ASN A 86 -11.28 -18.04 -13.18
C ASN A 86 -10.00 -18.48 -12.46
N LYS A 87 -8.85 -17.94 -12.86
CA LYS A 87 -7.56 -18.23 -12.23
C LYS A 87 -7.50 -17.64 -10.81
N TRP A 88 -8.01 -16.43 -10.64
CA TRP A 88 -8.11 -15.77 -9.33
C TRP A 88 -9.05 -16.53 -8.39
N ASN A 89 -10.24 -16.91 -8.85
CA ASN A 89 -11.21 -17.69 -8.07
C ASN A 89 -10.60 -19.02 -7.58
N LYS A 90 -9.80 -19.68 -8.42
CA LYS A 90 -9.12 -20.92 -8.04
C LYS A 90 -8.07 -20.69 -6.96
N ILE A 91 -7.30 -19.61 -7.06
CA ILE A 91 -6.32 -19.23 -6.03
C ILE A 91 -7.03 -18.86 -4.72
N GLU A 92 -8.12 -18.12 -4.79
CA GLU A 92 -8.92 -17.68 -3.64
C GLU A 92 -9.54 -18.87 -2.88
N GLN A 93 -10.11 -19.83 -3.61
CA GLN A 93 -10.65 -21.07 -3.03
C GLN A 93 -9.56 -21.92 -2.36
N MET A 94 -8.31 -21.88 -2.86
CA MET A 94 -7.18 -22.62 -2.31
C MET A 94 -6.43 -21.88 -1.20
N SER A 95 -6.69 -20.58 -1.02
CA SER A 95 -5.92 -19.73 -0.10
C SER A 95 -6.70 -19.38 1.17
N ASP A 96 -6.30 -19.98 2.29
CA ASP A 96 -6.75 -19.54 3.61
C ASP A 96 -6.03 -18.27 4.07
N GLY A 97 -6.66 -17.55 5.00
CA GLY A 97 -6.11 -16.32 5.57
C GLY A 97 -4.69 -16.51 6.15
N VAL A 98 -4.35 -17.73 6.57
CA VAL A 98 -3.02 -18.14 7.02
C VAL A 98 -1.99 -18.07 5.89
N ILE A 99 -2.33 -18.53 4.68
CA ILE A 99 -1.43 -18.51 3.52
C ILE A 99 -1.12 -17.06 3.14
N LEU A 100 -2.14 -16.20 3.08
CA LEU A 100 -1.92 -14.80 2.73
C LEU A 100 -1.03 -14.08 3.74
N GLN A 101 -1.23 -14.31 5.04
CA GLN A 101 -0.37 -13.74 6.08
C GLN A 101 1.09 -14.18 5.92
N ASN A 102 1.32 -15.47 5.66
CA ASN A 102 2.66 -16.00 5.44
C ASN A 102 3.31 -15.42 4.18
N THR A 103 2.57 -15.28 3.08
CA THR A 103 3.05 -14.68 1.84
C THR A 103 3.40 -13.20 2.03
N ILE A 104 2.55 -12.41 2.71
CA ILE A 104 2.84 -11.00 3.01
C ILE A 104 4.08 -10.88 3.91
N LYS A 105 4.21 -11.75 4.92
CA LYS A 105 5.37 -11.78 5.81
C LYS A 105 6.66 -12.12 5.05
N PHE A 106 6.60 -13.10 4.14
CA PHE A 106 7.70 -13.46 3.26
C PHE A 106 8.10 -12.29 2.35
N LEU A 107 7.14 -11.67 1.68
CA LEU A 107 7.36 -10.49 0.84
C LEU A 107 8.04 -9.36 1.65
N CYS A 108 7.54 -9.06 2.84
CA CYS A 108 8.15 -8.06 3.72
C CYS A 108 9.61 -8.38 4.06
N LYS A 109 9.95 -9.66 4.27
CA LYS A 109 11.32 -10.12 4.52
C LYS A 109 12.20 -9.86 3.29
N CYS A 110 11.78 -10.31 2.10
CA CYS A 110 12.52 -10.10 0.85
C CYS A 110 12.79 -8.62 0.58
N LEU A 111 11.77 -7.77 0.74
CA LEU A 111 11.89 -6.33 0.52
C LEU A 111 12.85 -5.67 1.50
N LYS A 112 12.81 -6.09 2.77
CA LYS A 112 13.74 -5.60 3.79
C LYS A 112 15.19 -5.98 3.46
N GLU A 113 15.42 -7.21 2.99
CA GLU A 113 16.74 -7.69 2.59
C GLU A 113 17.26 -6.98 1.33
N PHE A 114 16.40 -6.79 0.32
CA PHE A 114 16.75 -6.15 -0.95
C PHE A 114 17.04 -4.66 -0.78
N TYR A 115 16.10 -3.90 -0.21
CA TYR A 115 16.24 -2.44 -0.10
C TYR A 115 17.13 -2.00 1.07
N LYS A 116 17.36 -2.88 2.07
CA LYS A 116 18.13 -2.58 3.31
C LYS A 116 17.65 -1.33 4.06
N ARG A 117 16.41 -0.91 3.82
CA ARG A 117 15.77 0.28 4.38
C ARG A 117 14.29 -0.02 4.64
N ARG A 118 13.62 0.89 5.36
CA ARG A 118 12.18 0.78 5.58
C ARG A 118 11.45 0.89 4.24
N CYS A 119 10.58 -0.07 3.97
CA CYS A 119 9.70 -0.08 2.80
C CYS A 119 8.25 0.15 3.26
N ILE A 120 7.46 0.71 2.34
CA ILE A 120 6.03 0.90 2.52
C ILE A 120 5.31 0.01 1.52
N ILE A 121 4.42 -0.84 2.01
CA ILE A 121 3.55 -1.65 1.16
C ILE A 121 2.13 -1.10 1.31
N LEU A 122 1.54 -0.69 0.20
CA LEU A 122 0.17 -0.23 0.09
C LEU A 122 -0.63 -1.32 -0.61
N ILE A 123 -1.70 -1.80 0.04
CA ILE A 123 -2.56 -2.84 -0.52
C ILE A 123 -3.96 -2.26 -0.72
N ASP A 124 -4.46 -2.35 -1.94
CA ASP A 124 -5.80 -1.92 -2.34
C ASP A 124 -6.67 -3.11 -2.76
N GLU A 125 -7.99 -3.00 -2.60
CA GLU A 125 -9.00 -4.01 -2.94
C GLU A 125 -8.83 -5.42 -2.33
N TYR A 126 -8.02 -5.61 -1.28
CA TYR A 126 -7.90 -6.92 -0.60
C TYR A 126 -9.23 -7.42 0.00
N ASP A 127 -10.21 -6.52 0.18
CA ASP A 127 -11.56 -6.85 0.63
C ASP A 127 -12.19 -7.94 -0.26
N LYS A 128 -11.88 -8.00 -1.57
CA LYS A 128 -12.38 -9.06 -2.45
C LYS A 128 -11.98 -10.45 -1.96
N ILE A 129 -10.68 -10.64 -1.71
CA ILE A 129 -10.04 -11.88 -1.23
C ILE A 129 -10.64 -12.39 0.09
N PHE A 130 -11.08 -11.48 0.96
CA PHE A 130 -11.64 -11.83 2.27
C PHE A 130 -13.17 -11.78 2.35
N SER A 131 -13.84 -11.13 1.38
CA SER A 131 -15.30 -10.96 1.38
C SER A 131 -16.05 -12.11 0.71
N GLU A 132 -15.41 -12.90 -0.16
CA GLU A 132 -16.06 -14.08 -0.75
C GLU A 132 -16.21 -15.23 0.25
N LYS A 133 -15.37 -15.29 1.29
CA LYS A 133 -15.51 -16.24 2.41
C LYS A 133 -16.67 -15.97 3.37
N LEU A 134 -17.30 -14.79 3.30
CA LEU A 134 -18.39 -14.38 4.19
C LEU A 134 -19.78 -14.36 3.51
N LYS A 135 -19.88 -14.88 2.29
CA LYS A 135 -21.18 -15.05 1.58
C LYS A 135 -21.61 -16.51 1.45
N SER A 136 -20.84 -17.43 2.03
CA SER A 136 -21.09 -18.88 2.00
C SER A 136 -21.28 -19.47 3.40
N GLU A 137 -21.71 -18.65 4.37
CA GLU A 137 -22.25 -19.09 5.67
C GLU A 137 -23.67 -18.55 5.84
#